data_AF-A0A930A8J3-F1
#
_entry.id   AF-A0A930A8J3-F1
#
_cell.length_a   1.000
_cell.length_b   1.000
_cell.length_c   1.000
_cell.angle_alpha   90.00
_cell.angle_beta   90.00
_cell.angle_gamma   90.00
#
_symmetry.space_group_name_H-M   'P 1'
#
loop_
_entity.id
_entity.type
_entity.pdbx_description
1 polymer ?
#
loop_
_entity_poly.entity_id
_entity_poly.type
_entity_poly.pdbx_seq_one_letter_code
_entity_poly.pdbx_strand_id
1 'polypeptide(L)'
;MDNKKNLIELLEYINPAILDYQEWVNVGMAMKHEGLTAQEWDQWSQADPRYKPGECFRKWETFQGSSAGKPVTGGTIYQMAVENGYSPMYMDFENSHALNWDDEINNDGDYKFIDKSWIEGKEIQEPTHWQPAQELITYLETLFQSTENVGFVTETYPLEDKEGNTVHKPKKGVFDRTAGHLIEKLHKYKDDIGFVIGDYNKEAGAWIRFNPLDGKGVKNDNVTEFRYALVESDRTSISQQNAIIRELELPVACLVHSGGKSVHAIVKIDARDYHEYQKRVDYLYKVCAKNGLAVDTQNKNPSRLSRMPGVIRNGRKQFLIDTNIGKQSWDEWFEYIEDLNDDLPDPENLEDFWDDMPDLAPELIKGVLRQGHKMLIPGPSKDGKSFALIEMAIAIAEGKKWLNWECAQGRVLYVNLELDRASCLHRFKDVYTSMGLSANNLQNVHIWNLRGKTVPMDKLAPKLIRRAHKKNYTAVIIDPIYKVLTGDENSADQMAHFTNQFDKVATELGCSVIYCHHHSKGSQGGKKSMDRASGSGVFARDP
;
A
#
# COMPACT_ATOMS: atom_id res chain seq x y z
N MET A 1 2.69 -27.87 0.75
CA MET A 1 3.42 -28.08 2.02
C MET A 1 3.77 -26.69 2.52
N ASP A 2 3.28 -26.16 3.65
CA ASP A 2 2.58 -26.80 4.77
C ASP A 2 1.72 -25.79 5.57
N ASN A 3 0.48 -25.47 5.12
CA ASN A 3 -0.50 -24.79 6.01
C ASN A 3 -0.76 -25.61 7.30
N LYS A 4 -0.56 -26.94 7.23
CA LYS A 4 -0.71 -27.85 8.37
C LYS A 4 0.44 -27.76 9.38
N LYS A 5 1.69 -27.52 8.96
CA LYS A 5 2.82 -27.35 9.89
C LYS A 5 2.74 -26.02 10.63
N ASN A 6 2.43 -24.94 9.91
CA ASN A 6 2.25 -23.62 10.52
C ASN A 6 1.17 -23.62 11.61
N LEU A 7 0.06 -24.37 11.44
CA LEU A 7 -1.00 -24.42 12.45
C LEU A 7 -0.58 -25.20 13.72
N ILE A 8 0.22 -26.27 13.57
CA ILE A 8 0.73 -27.04 14.71
C ILE A 8 1.74 -26.21 15.51
N GLU A 9 2.60 -25.45 14.83
CA GLU A 9 3.55 -24.53 15.47
C GLU A 9 2.83 -23.43 16.27
N LEU A 10 1.70 -22.92 15.76
CA LEU A 10 0.89 -21.93 16.49
C LEU A 10 0.24 -22.49 17.76
N LEU A 11 -0.05 -23.79 17.81
CA LEU A 11 -0.63 -24.43 19.00
C LEU A 11 0.36 -24.49 20.18
N GLU A 12 1.67 -24.39 19.93
CA GLU A 12 2.69 -24.33 20.99
C GLU A 12 2.55 -23.06 21.85
N TYR A 13 1.98 -22.00 21.28
CA TYR A 13 1.72 -20.73 21.97
C TYR A 13 0.37 -20.73 22.71
N ILE A 14 -0.47 -21.76 22.54
CA ILE A 14 -1.79 -21.84 23.17
C ILE A 14 -1.79 -22.96 24.20
N ASN A 15 -1.76 -22.61 25.48
CA ASN A 15 -1.85 -23.60 26.56
C ASN A 15 -3.32 -24.00 26.79
N PRO A 16 -3.70 -25.28 26.61
CA PRO A 16 -5.10 -25.70 26.81
C PRO A 16 -5.59 -25.55 28.26
N ALA A 17 -4.68 -25.55 29.25
CA ALA A 17 -5.03 -25.43 30.67
C ALA A 17 -5.61 -24.05 31.06
N ILE A 18 -5.34 -23.00 30.26
CA ILE A 18 -5.84 -21.64 30.51
C ILE A 18 -7.14 -21.34 29.75
N LEU A 19 -7.56 -22.22 28.84
CA LEU A 19 -8.76 -22.03 28.03
C LEU A 19 -10.02 -22.44 28.78
N ASP A 20 -11.13 -21.80 28.45
CA ASP A 20 -12.46 -22.29 28.79
C ASP A 20 -12.92 -23.43 27.85
N TYR A 21 -14.03 -24.08 28.19
CA TYR A 21 -14.53 -25.22 27.42
C TYR A 21 -14.92 -24.84 25.98
N GLN A 22 -15.44 -23.64 25.76
CA GLN A 22 -15.90 -23.19 24.45
C GLN A 22 -14.70 -22.84 23.56
N GLU A 23 -13.68 -22.18 24.12
CA GLU A 23 -12.40 -21.88 23.47
C GLU A 23 -11.68 -23.16 23.06
N TRP A 24 -11.61 -24.15 23.96
CA TRP A 24 -11.05 -25.46 23.66
C TRP A 24 -11.79 -26.18 22.52
N VAL A 25 -13.13 -26.12 22.51
CA VAL A 25 -13.94 -26.65 21.41
C VAL A 25 -13.70 -25.88 20.10
N ASN A 26 -13.53 -24.55 20.15
CA ASN A 26 -13.25 -23.73 18.96
C ASN A 26 -11.91 -24.09 18.31
N VAL A 27 -10.87 -24.38 19.11
CA VAL A 27 -9.60 -24.91 18.60
C VAL A 27 -9.81 -26.24 17.86
N GLY A 28 -10.60 -27.16 18.44
CA GLY A 28 -10.95 -28.42 17.77
C GLY A 28 -11.71 -28.24 16.44
N MET A 29 -12.66 -27.29 16.38
CA MET A 29 -13.38 -26.97 15.15
C MET A 29 -12.45 -26.38 14.07
N ALA A 30 -11.56 -25.46 14.46
CA ALA A 30 -10.57 -24.86 13.57
C ALA A 30 -9.59 -25.91 13.01
N MET A 31 -9.07 -26.80 13.86
CA MET A 31 -8.17 -27.88 13.43
C MET A 31 -8.86 -28.81 12.41
N LYS A 32 -10.13 -29.17 12.64
CA LYS A 32 -10.89 -30.00 11.70
C LYS A 32 -11.12 -29.29 10.36
N HIS A 33 -11.40 -27.99 10.39
CA HIS A 33 -11.60 -27.17 9.19
C HIS A 33 -10.32 -27.10 8.32
N GLU A 34 -9.15 -26.97 8.93
CA GLU A 34 -7.85 -26.93 8.24
C GLU A 34 -7.32 -28.31 7.83
N GLY A 35 -8.09 -29.37 8.10
CA GLY A 35 -7.78 -30.74 7.67
C GLY A 35 -6.73 -31.46 8.52
N LEU A 36 -6.58 -31.07 9.79
CA LEU A 36 -5.88 -31.85 10.81
C LEU A 36 -6.77 -33.01 11.31
N THR A 37 -6.20 -33.87 12.14
CA THR A 37 -6.80 -35.09 12.66
C THR A 37 -7.24 -34.94 14.11
N ALA A 38 -8.21 -35.75 14.54
CA ALA A 38 -8.65 -35.82 15.94
C ALA A 38 -7.50 -36.21 16.89
N GLN A 39 -6.51 -36.95 16.39
CA GLN A 39 -5.34 -37.38 17.14
C GLN A 39 -4.42 -36.20 17.48
N GLU A 40 -4.22 -35.26 16.56
CA GLU A 40 -3.41 -34.05 16.80
C GLU A 40 -4.07 -33.13 17.84
N TRP A 41 -5.40 -32.99 17.81
CA TRP A 41 -6.14 -32.23 18.84
C TRP A 41 -6.12 -32.92 20.21
N ASP A 42 -6.19 -34.26 20.23
CA ASP A 42 -6.07 -35.04 21.46
C ASP A 42 -4.68 -34.90 22.10
N GLN A 43 -3.61 -35.01 21.30
CA GLN A 43 -2.22 -34.84 21.77
C GLN A 43 -1.99 -33.46 22.38
N TRP A 44 -2.45 -32.39 21.73
CA TRP A 44 -2.36 -31.04 22.29
C TRP A 44 -3.19 -30.90 23.59
N SER A 45 -4.39 -31.48 23.63
CA SER A 45 -5.29 -31.39 24.80
C SER A 45 -4.76 -32.11 26.05
N GLN A 46 -3.83 -33.06 25.91
CA GLN A 46 -3.25 -33.80 27.04
C GLN A 46 -2.43 -32.92 28.00
N ALA A 47 -2.02 -31.72 27.56
CA ALA A 47 -1.34 -30.76 28.43
C ALA A 47 -2.27 -30.09 29.46
N ASP A 48 -3.60 -30.23 29.34
CA ASP A 48 -4.56 -29.73 30.32
C ASP A 48 -4.76 -30.74 31.48
N PRO A 49 -4.58 -30.35 32.75
CA PRO A 49 -4.86 -31.23 33.90
C PRO A 49 -6.32 -31.69 34.02
N ARG A 50 -7.26 -31.06 33.29
CA ARG A 50 -8.69 -31.43 33.21
C ARG A 50 -8.98 -32.45 32.10
N TYR A 51 -7.97 -32.83 31.31
CA TYR A 51 -8.11 -33.73 30.16
C TYR A 51 -8.74 -35.08 30.54
N LYS A 52 -9.64 -35.58 29.68
CA LYS A 52 -10.27 -36.89 29.80
C LYS A 52 -10.00 -37.74 28.55
N PRO A 53 -9.41 -38.95 28.69
CA PRO A 53 -9.14 -39.82 27.56
C PRO A 53 -10.41 -40.09 26.71
N GLY A 54 -10.29 -39.88 25.40
CA GLY A 54 -11.36 -40.15 24.44
C GLY A 54 -12.42 -39.05 24.28
N GLU A 55 -12.35 -37.96 25.05
CA GLU A 55 -13.30 -36.85 24.94
C GLU A 55 -13.14 -36.09 23.60
N CYS A 56 -11.90 -35.88 23.15
CA CYS A 56 -11.58 -35.25 21.87
C CYS A 56 -12.20 -36.00 20.69
N PHE A 57 -12.01 -37.32 20.62
CA PHE A 57 -12.54 -38.15 19.53
C PHE A 57 -14.08 -38.12 19.47
N ARG A 58 -14.74 -38.23 20.64
CA ARG A 58 -16.20 -38.17 20.72
C ARG A 58 -16.74 -36.81 20.27
N LYS A 59 -16.06 -35.72 20.62
CA LYS A 59 -16.46 -34.36 20.21
C LYS A 59 -16.13 -34.08 18.75
N TRP A 60 -15.05 -34.63 18.23
CA TRP A 60 -14.64 -34.47 16.83
C TRP A 60 -15.71 -34.94 15.84
N GLU A 61 -16.42 -36.02 16.16
CA GLU A 61 -17.53 -36.54 15.33
C GLU A 61 -18.73 -35.59 15.32
N THR A 62 -18.92 -34.79 16.37
CA THR A 62 -20.04 -33.83 16.46
C THR A 62 -19.83 -32.55 15.64
N PHE A 63 -18.59 -32.29 15.20
CA PHE A 63 -18.27 -31.14 14.34
C PHE A 63 -18.78 -31.41 12.91
N GLN A 64 -20.04 -31.05 12.65
CA GLN A 64 -20.61 -31.10 11.31
C GLN A 64 -20.25 -29.81 10.55
N GLY A 65 -19.80 -29.94 9.30
CA GLY A 65 -19.52 -28.80 8.42
C GLY A 65 -20.76 -27.91 8.32
N SER A 66 -20.74 -26.79 9.03
CA SER A 66 -21.97 -26.07 9.36
C SER A 66 -22.43 -25.18 8.22
N SER A 67 -23.57 -25.54 7.62
CA SER A 67 -24.35 -24.73 6.69
C SER A 67 -25.23 -23.67 7.38
N ALA A 68 -24.86 -23.13 8.54
CA ALA A 68 -25.73 -22.20 9.30
C ALA A 68 -25.05 -21.16 10.22
N GLY A 69 -23.73 -20.97 10.15
CA GLY A 69 -23.01 -19.96 10.93
C GLY A 69 -21.62 -19.65 10.36
N LYS A 70 -20.99 -18.54 10.76
CA LYS A 70 -19.61 -18.21 10.36
C LYS A 70 -18.68 -19.39 10.75
N PRO A 71 -17.95 -20.01 9.81
CA PRO A 71 -17.09 -21.14 10.12
C PRO A 71 -15.93 -20.69 11.01
N VAL A 72 -15.64 -21.46 12.05
CA VAL A 72 -14.42 -21.32 12.86
C VAL A 72 -13.27 -21.93 12.04
N THR A 73 -12.28 -21.12 11.68
CA THR A 73 -11.18 -21.50 10.76
C THR A 73 -9.83 -21.38 11.46
N GLY A 74 -8.73 -21.75 10.77
CA GLY A 74 -7.37 -21.59 11.30
C GLY A 74 -7.03 -20.17 11.77
N GLY A 75 -7.75 -19.14 11.31
CA GLY A 75 -7.61 -17.76 11.80
C GLY A 75 -7.90 -17.59 13.31
N THR A 76 -8.75 -18.43 13.89
CA THR A 76 -9.02 -18.41 15.34
C THR A 76 -7.81 -18.89 16.14
N ILE A 77 -7.13 -19.95 15.68
CA ILE A 77 -5.90 -20.45 16.30
C ILE A 77 -4.79 -19.40 16.17
N TYR A 78 -4.66 -18.76 15.01
CA TYR A 78 -3.70 -17.69 14.82
C TYR A 78 -3.92 -16.51 15.78
N GLN A 79 -5.17 -16.04 15.91
CA GLN A 79 -5.50 -14.95 16.83
C GLN A 79 -5.17 -15.31 18.30
N MET A 80 -5.53 -16.51 18.73
CA MET A 80 -5.24 -16.98 20.09
C MET A 80 -3.72 -17.12 20.34
N ALA A 81 -2.95 -17.54 19.33
CA ALA A 81 -1.50 -17.58 19.43
C ALA A 81 -0.89 -16.18 19.57
N VAL A 82 -1.35 -15.20 18.80
CA VAL A 82 -0.89 -13.79 18.88
C VAL A 82 -1.19 -13.19 20.25
N GLU A 83 -2.40 -13.41 20.77
CA GLU A 83 -2.79 -12.96 22.12
C GLU A 83 -1.93 -13.60 23.23
N ASN A 84 -1.37 -14.78 22.99
CA ASN A 84 -0.48 -15.50 23.92
C ASN A 84 1.02 -15.30 23.60
N GLY A 85 1.38 -14.30 22.80
CA GLY A 85 2.77 -13.87 22.62
C GLY A 85 3.47 -14.37 21.35
N TYR A 86 2.74 -14.99 20.42
CA TYR A 86 3.27 -15.25 19.08
C TYR A 86 3.44 -13.94 18.29
N SER A 87 4.67 -13.64 17.88
CA SER A 87 4.97 -12.50 16.99
C SER A 87 5.29 -13.02 15.58
N PRO A 88 4.44 -12.74 14.57
CA PRO A 88 4.69 -13.19 13.22
C PRO A 88 5.87 -12.43 12.61
N MET A 89 6.85 -13.15 12.06
CA MET A 89 7.87 -12.55 11.20
C MET A 89 7.22 -12.23 9.85
N TYR A 90 6.87 -10.95 9.66
CA TYR A 90 6.40 -10.29 8.44
C TYR A 90 5.32 -11.01 7.60
N MET A 91 4.05 -10.67 7.85
CA MET A 91 3.04 -10.43 6.81
C MET A 91 1.90 -9.59 7.42
N ASP A 92 1.80 -8.34 6.99
CA ASP A 92 0.79 -7.35 7.37
C ASP A 92 -0.61 -7.79 6.88
N PHE A 93 -1.38 -8.48 7.72
CA PHE A 93 -2.78 -8.83 7.42
C PHE A 93 -3.79 -7.80 7.94
N GLU A 94 -3.39 -6.83 8.78
CA GLU A 94 -4.30 -5.83 9.35
C GLU A 94 -4.85 -4.82 8.32
N ASN A 95 -4.29 -4.76 7.11
CA ASN A 95 -4.77 -3.93 6.00
C ASN A 95 -5.49 -4.71 4.87
N SER A 96 -5.89 -5.96 5.13
CA SER A 96 -6.57 -6.78 4.12
C SER A 96 -8.02 -6.34 3.91
N HIS A 97 -8.28 -5.50 2.89
CA HIS A 97 -9.63 -5.27 2.37
C HIS A 97 -9.81 -5.98 1.02
N ALA A 98 -11.05 -6.35 0.69
CA ALA A 98 -11.38 -6.89 -0.62
C ALA A 98 -11.30 -5.77 -1.67
N LEU A 99 -10.38 -5.91 -2.62
CA LEU A 99 -10.18 -4.95 -3.72
C LEU A 99 -11.44 -4.87 -4.61
N ASN A 100 -11.91 -3.66 -4.86
CA ASN A 100 -12.93 -3.32 -5.84
C ASN A 100 -12.34 -3.20 -7.26
N TRP A 101 -13.22 -3.06 -8.26
CA TRP A 101 -12.84 -3.12 -9.67
C TRP A 101 -11.93 -1.96 -10.14
N ASP A 102 -11.94 -0.85 -9.39
CA ASP A 102 -11.23 0.40 -9.71
C ASP A 102 -10.02 0.67 -8.79
N ASP A 103 -9.62 -0.27 -7.94
CA ASP A 103 -8.51 -0.07 -7.01
C ASP A 103 -7.15 -0.17 -7.71
N GLU A 104 -6.32 0.86 -7.55
CA GLU A 104 -4.91 0.85 -7.94
C GLU A 104 -4.09 0.05 -6.93
N ILE A 105 -3.36 -0.95 -7.43
CA ILE A 105 -2.41 -1.73 -6.64
C ILE A 105 -1.07 -1.02 -6.74
N ASN A 106 -0.77 -0.15 -5.78
CA ASN A 106 0.61 0.25 -5.54
C ASN A 106 1.26 -0.85 -4.69
N ASN A 107 2.47 -1.29 -5.05
CA ASN A 107 3.30 -2.04 -4.12
C ASN A 107 3.44 -1.13 -2.90
N ASP A 108 3.05 -1.63 -1.73
CA ASP A 108 3.30 -0.95 -0.48
C ASP A 108 4.81 -0.99 -0.24
N GLY A 109 5.53 -0.03 -0.84
CA GLY A 109 6.89 0.29 -0.46
C GLY A 109 6.98 0.39 1.06
N ASP A 110 8.09 -0.07 1.63
CA ASP A 110 8.26 -0.04 3.07
C ASP A 110 8.59 1.40 3.47
N TYR A 111 7.57 2.29 3.48
CA TYR A 111 7.62 3.71 3.83
C TYR A 111 8.03 3.95 5.30
N LYS A 112 9.05 3.25 5.78
CA LYS A 112 9.63 3.30 7.11
C LYS A 112 11.05 3.83 6.95
N PHE A 113 11.16 5.14 7.03
CA PHE A 113 12.41 5.89 6.93
C PHE A 113 13.05 6.11 8.30
N ILE A 114 12.23 6.09 9.35
CA ILE A 114 12.68 6.42 10.70
C ILE A 114 12.88 5.14 11.52
N ASP A 115 14.13 4.93 11.98
CA ASP A 115 14.44 3.89 12.96
C ASP A 115 14.04 4.36 14.38
N LYS A 116 12.95 3.78 14.88
CA LYS A 116 12.39 4.06 16.21
C LYS A 116 13.39 3.87 17.36
N SER A 117 14.47 3.10 17.16
CA SER A 117 15.47 2.85 18.20
C SER A 117 16.48 4.00 18.39
N TRP A 118 16.57 4.93 17.43
CA TRP A 118 17.56 6.03 17.43
C TRP A 118 16.98 7.45 17.43
N ILE A 119 15.65 7.62 17.47
CA ILE A 119 15.04 8.97 17.53
C ILE A 119 15.31 9.62 18.89
N GLU A 120 16.19 10.62 18.91
CA GLU A 120 16.30 11.52 20.06
C GLU A 120 15.08 12.45 20.11
N GLY A 121 14.24 12.30 21.13
CA GLY A 121 13.03 13.11 21.28
C GLY A 121 13.33 14.61 21.32
N LYS A 122 12.63 15.40 20.50
CA LYS A 122 12.81 16.85 20.46
C LYS A 122 11.86 17.54 21.43
N GLU A 123 12.38 17.97 22.58
CA GLU A 123 11.58 18.65 23.61
C GLU A 123 10.88 19.91 23.08
N ILE A 124 9.64 20.10 23.51
CA ILE A 124 8.87 21.32 23.27
C ILE A 124 8.97 22.18 24.53
N GLN A 125 9.50 23.39 24.39
CA GLN A 125 9.57 24.35 25.47
C GLN A 125 8.30 25.21 25.50
N GLU A 126 7.72 25.38 26.69
CA GLU A 126 6.62 26.33 26.86
C GLU A 126 7.11 27.78 26.67
N PRO A 127 6.29 28.66 26.08
CA PRO A 127 6.67 30.05 25.85
C PRO A 127 6.89 30.78 27.18
N THR A 128 8.10 31.35 27.33
CA THR A 128 8.51 32.17 28.49
C THR A 128 7.71 33.47 28.56
N HIS A 129 7.48 34.11 27.41
CA HIS A 129 6.58 35.26 27.25
C HIS A 129 5.37 34.85 26.43
N TRP A 130 4.25 34.57 27.11
CA TRP A 130 3.04 34.09 26.45
C TRP A 130 2.13 35.25 26.05
N GLN A 131 1.82 35.37 24.76
CA GLN A 131 0.93 36.39 24.19
C GLN A 131 -0.27 35.71 23.51
N PRO A 132 -1.34 35.40 24.26
CA PRO A 132 -2.41 34.52 23.78
C PRO A 132 -3.13 35.04 22.53
N ALA A 133 -3.43 36.34 22.49
CA ALA A 133 -4.08 36.96 21.33
C ALA A 133 -3.19 36.91 20.08
N GLN A 134 -1.87 37.11 20.24
CA GLN A 134 -0.93 37.08 19.12
C GLN A 134 -0.78 35.67 18.54
N GLU A 135 -0.74 34.64 19.38
CA GLU A 135 -0.72 33.24 18.91
C GLU A 135 -1.97 32.90 18.10
N LEU A 136 -3.15 33.33 18.55
CA LEU A 136 -4.38 33.10 17.82
C LEU A 136 -4.44 33.90 16.51
N ILE A 137 -3.94 35.14 16.49
CA ILE A 137 -3.82 35.94 15.25
C ILE A 137 -2.92 35.19 14.26
N THR A 138 -1.72 34.79 14.67
CA THR A 138 -0.78 34.07 13.79
C THR A 138 -1.38 32.76 13.28
N TYR A 139 -2.12 32.02 14.12
CA TYR A 139 -2.83 30.81 13.70
C TYR A 139 -3.88 31.11 12.62
N LEU A 140 -4.67 32.17 12.81
CA LEU A 140 -5.72 32.57 11.86
C LEU A 140 -5.12 33.06 10.53
N GLU A 141 -4.08 33.89 10.57
CA GLU A 141 -3.38 34.41 9.39
C GLU A 141 -2.69 33.30 8.58
N THR A 142 -2.21 32.26 9.26
CA THR A 142 -1.53 31.14 8.60
C THR A 142 -2.52 30.22 7.89
N LEU A 143 -3.68 29.96 8.49
CA LEU A 143 -4.63 28.97 7.95
C LEU A 143 -5.72 29.57 7.06
N PHE A 144 -6.14 30.82 7.29
CA PHE A 144 -7.34 31.39 6.68
C PHE A 144 -7.05 32.68 5.90
N GLN A 145 -7.84 32.88 4.86
CA GLN A 145 -8.00 34.18 4.20
C GLN A 145 -8.98 35.03 5.01
N SER A 146 -8.84 36.36 4.93
CA SER A 146 -9.60 37.31 5.77
C SER A 146 -11.12 37.24 5.62
N THR A 147 -11.62 36.79 4.47
CA THR A 147 -13.06 36.67 4.14
C THR A 147 -13.67 35.33 4.52
N GLU A 148 -12.87 34.34 4.92
CA GLU A 148 -13.35 32.99 5.18
C GLU A 148 -13.90 32.84 6.59
N ASN A 149 -14.99 32.07 6.75
CA ASN A 149 -15.58 31.82 8.05
C ASN A 149 -14.81 30.76 8.82
N VAL A 150 -14.56 31.06 10.10
CA VAL A 150 -13.80 30.20 11.02
C VAL A 150 -14.77 29.51 11.97
N GLY A 151 -14.72 28.18 12.00
CA GLY A 151 -15.48 27.38 12.95
C GLY A 151 -14.72 27.17 14.25
N PHE A 152 -15.30 27.48 15.41
CA PHE A 152 -14.67 27.20 16.70
C PHE A 152 -15.67 26.92 17.82
N VAL A 153 -15.19 26.30 18.90
CA VAL A 153 -16.02 25.83 20.02
C VAL A 153 -15.38 26.25 21.34
N THR A 154 -16.11 27.00 22.15
CA THR A 154 -15.76 27.37 23.53
C THR A 154 -16.72 26.74 24.55
N GLU A 155 -17.95 26.44 24.14
CA GLU A 155 -18.94 25.77 24.99
C GLU A 155 -18.78 24.25 25.02
N THR A 156 -18.96 23.68 26.21
CA THR A 156 -18.90 22.23 26.45
C THR A 156 -20.14 21.70 27.16
N TYR A 157 -20.32 20.38 27.13
CA TYR A 157 -21.27 19.66 27.98
C TYR A 157 -20.52 18.56 28.75
N PRO A 158 -20.89 18.31 30.02
CA PRO A 158 -20.27 17.24 30.82
C PRO A 158 -20.74 15.86 30.33
N LEU A 159 -19.83 14.90 30.37
CA LEU A 159 -20.08 13.48 30.10
C LEU A 159 -19.26 12.67 31.10
N GLU A 160 -19.85 11.66 31.74
CA GLU A 160 -19.07 10.74 32.58
C GLU A 160 -18.29 9.74 31.70
N ASP A 161 -17.01 9.57 31.99
CA ASP A 161 -16.21 8.49 31.40
C ASP A 161 -16.48 7.15 32.09
N LYS A 162 -15.82 6.09 31.59
CA LYS A 162 -15.98 4.72 32.13
C LYS A 162 -15.49 4.57 33.58
N GLU A 163 -14.75 5.54 34.09
CA GLU A 163 -14.16 5.56 35.43
C GLU A 163 -14.92 6.50 36.37
N GLY A 164 -16.00 7.14 35.90
CA GLY A 164 -16.84 8.05 36.67
C GLY A 164 -16.32 9.49 36.75
N ASN A 165 -15.30 9.86 35.97
CA ASN A 165 -14.81 11.24 35.91
C ASN A 165 -15.65 12.06 34.93
N THR A 166 -15.89 13.33 35.28
CA THR A 166 -16.55 14.27 34.37
C THR A 166 -15.59 14.74 33.28
N VAL A 167 -15.88 14.39 32.03
CA VAL A 167 -15.17 14.82 30.83
C VAL A 167 -16.02 15.82 30.05
N HIS A 168 -15.43 16.98 29.72
CA HIS A 168 -16.10 18.01 28.92
C HIS A 168 -15.98 17.76 27.42
N LYS A 169 -17.11 17.57 26.73
CA LYS A 169 -17.17 17.41 25.27
C LYS A 169 -17.62 18.70 24.58
N PRO A 170 -17.08 19.03 23.39
CA PRO A 170 -17.42 20.26 22.67
C PRO A 170 -18.85 20.23 22.12
N LYS A 171 -19.57 21.35 22.21
CA LYS A 171 -20.86 21.53 21.51
C LYS A 171 -20.65 21.81 20.01
N LYS A 172 -21.73 22.16 19.30
CA LYS A 172 -21.73 22.46 17.85
C LYS A 172 -20.68 23.52 17.45
N GLY A 173 -20.50 24.52 18.30
CA GLY A 173 -19.63 25.67 18.05
C GLY A 173 -20.28 26.77 17.22
N VAL A 174 -19.49 27.81 17.00
CA VAL A 174 -19.79 29.02 16.23
C VAL A 174 -19.06 28.94 14.89
N PHE A 175 -19.64 29.51 13.83
CA PHE A 175 -19.14 29.42 12.45
C PHE A 175 -19.58 30.60 11.57
N ASP A 176 -20.00 31.70 12.19
CA ASP A 176 -20.63 32.86 11.53
C ASP A 176 -19.66 34.04 11.29
N ARG A 177 -18.42 33.94 11.77
CA ARG A 177 -17.43 35.03 11.75
C ARG A 177 -16.25 34.72 10.85
N THR A 178 -15.82 35.74 10.12
CA THR A 178 -14.65 35.63 9.26
C THR A 178 -13.34 35.76 10.04
N ALA A 179 -12.26 35.18 9.49
CA ALA A 179 -10.93 35.30 10.08
C ALA A 179 -10.50 36.77 10.25
N GLY A 180 -10.76 37.62 9.24
CA GLY A 180 -10.43 39.05 9.31
C GLY A 180 -11.13 39.79 10.44
N HIS A 181 -12.41 39.50 10.67
CA HIS A 181 -13.18 40.07 11.78
C HIS A 181 -12.66 39.62 13.16
N LEU A 182 -12.26 38.35 13.27
CA LEU A 182 -11.65 37.82 14.49
C LEU A 182 -10.30 38.49 14.76
N ILE A 183 -9.44 38.61 13.74
CA ILE A 183 -8.12 39.24 13.83
C ILE A 183 -8.25 40.72 14.24
N GLU A 184 -9.16 41.48 13.61
CA GLU A 184 -9.40 42.88 13.98
C GLU A 184 -9.79 43.02 15.46
N LYS A 185 -10.71 42.16 15.93
CA LYS A 185 -11.13 42.16 17.34
C LYS A 185 -9.99 41.74 18.27
N LEU A 186 -9.17 40.76 17.91
CA LEU A 186 -8.01 40.33 18.71
C LEU A 186 -6.97 41.45 18.83
N HIS A 187 -6.74 42.23 17.77
CA HIS A 187 -5.88 43.41 17.85
C HIS A 187 -6.45 44.52 18.74
N LYS A 188 -7.78 44.66 18.78
CA LYS A 188 -8.46 45.68 19.61
C LYS A 188 -8.52 45.30 21.08
N TYR A 189 -8.76 44.03 21.39
CA TYR A 189 -8.98 43.51 22.75
C TYR A 189 -7.88 42.51 23.15
N LYS A 190 -6.60 42.88 22.97
CA LYS A 190 -5.44 41.99 23.13
C LYS A 190 -5.38 41.28 24.50
N ASP A 191 -5.82 41.96 25.55
CA ASP A 191 -5.78 41.45 26.92
C ASP A 191 -7.01 40.59 27.29
N ASP A 192 -8.04 40.55 26.44
CA ASP A 192 -9.28 39.82 26.69
C ASP A 192 -9.70 39.02 25.46
N ILE A 193 -9.05 37.86 25.29
CA ILE A 193 -9.40 36.90 24.24
C ILE A 193 -10.86 36.42 24.38
N GLY A 194 -11.38 36.34 25.62
CA GLY A 194 -12.75 35.91 25.93
C GLY A 194 -13.79 36.85 25.34
N PHE A 195 -13.51 38.15 25.28
CA PHE A 195 -14.39 39.11 24.58
C PHE A 195 -14.53 38.79 23.08
N VAL A 196 -13.51 38.17 22.47
CA VAL A 196 -13.53 37.83 21.04
C VAL A 196 -14.13 36.46 20.80
N ILE A 197 -13.65 35.40 21.46
CA ILE A 197 -14.08 34.03 21.20
C ILE A 197 -15.23 33.56 22.11
N GLY A 198 -15.60 34.35 23.10
CA GLY A 198 -16.51 33.97 24.18
C GLY A 198 -15.78 33.28 25.33
N ASP A 199 -16.39 33.30 26.52
CA ASP A 199 -15.87 32.58 27.67
C ASP A 199 -15.82 31.07 27.38
N TYR A 200 -14.74 30.43 27.83
CA TYR A 200 -14.53 28.99 27.68
C TYR A 200 -14.29 28.33 29.03
N ASN A 201 -14.60 27.04 29.12
CA ASN A 201 -14.31 26.26 30.32
C ASN A 201 -12.78 26.03 30.43
N LYS A 202 -12.15 26.58 31.46
CA LYS A 202 -10.70 26.47 31.70
C LYS A 202 -10.22 25.04 31.95
N GLU A 203 -11.08 24.10 32.33
CA GLU A 203 -10.73 22.67 32.44
C GLU A 203 -10.69 22.00 31.06
N ALA A 204 -11.54 22.44 30.14
CA ALA A 204 -11.72 21.83 28.82
C ALA A 204 -10.87 22.47 27.72
N GLY A 205 -10.57 23.77 27.84
CA GLY A 205 -9.96 24.60 26.82
C GLY A 205 -10.94 24.98 25.72
N ALA A 206 -10.41 25.32 24.54
CA ALA A 206 -11.20 25.63 23.35
C ALA A 206 -10.73 24.82 22.13
N TRP A 207 -11.57 24.79 21.11
CA TRP A 207 -11.30 24.09 19.85
C TRP A 207 -11.55 25.01 18.66
N ILE A 208 -10.82 24.78 17.58
CA ILE A 208 -10.92 25.50 16.33
C ILE A 208 -10.84 24.51 15.17
N ARG A 209 -11.63 24.73 14.12
CA ARG A 209 -11.50 23.99 12.86
C ARG A 209 -10.39 24.64 12.05
N PHE A 210 -9.67 23.83 11.29
CA PHE A 210 -8.53 24.29 10.49
C PHE A 210 -8.90 24.60 9.03
N ASN A 211 -10.01 24.04 8.53
CA ASN A 211 -10.54 24.36 7.22
C ASN A 211 -11.69 25.38 7.31
N PRO A 212 -11.83 26.27 6.30
CA PRO A 212 -12.88 27.29 6.25
C PRO A 212 -14.26 26.69 6.04
N LEU A 213 -15.28 27.39 6.55
CA LEU A 213 -16.67 26.97 6.49
C LEU A 213 -17.54 27.90 5.63
N ASP A 214 -18.69 27.39 5.18
CA ASP A 214 -19.68 28.11 4.36
C ASP A 214 -20.58 29.07 5.16
N GLY A 215 -20.44 29.11 6.49
CA GLY A 215 -21.28 29.91 7.39
C GLY A 215 -22.69 29.36 7.65
N LYS A 216 -23.05 28.19 7.11
CA LYS A 216 -24.37 27.56 7.22
C LYS A 216 -24.37 26.35 8.16
N GLY A 217 -23.21 25.74 8.38
CA GLY A 217 -23.09 24.61 9.30
C GLY A 217 -21.64 24.26 9.64
N VAL A 218 -21.46 23.07 10.21
CA VAL A 218 -20.19 22.59 10.76
C VAL A 218 -19.84 21.16 10.34
N LYS A 219 -20.59 20.60 9.38
CA LYS A 219 -20.35 19.26 8.84
C LYS A 219 -19.28 19.32 7.75
N ASN A 220 -18.87 18.15 7.26
CA ASN A 220 -17.95 18.06 6.11
C ASN A 220 -18.50 18.82 4.88
N ASP A 221 -19.81 18.73 4.62
CA ASP A 221 -20.46 19.43 3.51
C ASP A 221 -20.42 20.97 3.63
N ASN A 222 -20.10 21.49 4.82
CA ASN A 222 -19.96 22.91 5.07
C ASN A 222 -18.53 23.40 4.92
N VAL A 223 -17.55 22.52 4.66
CA VAL A 223 -16.17 22.90 4.41
C VAL A 223 -16.06 23.45 2.99
N THR A 224 -15.51 24.66 2.84
CA THR A 224 -15.41 25.31 1.53
C THR A 224 -14.11 24.99 0.79
N GLU A 225 -13.03 24.73 1.52
CA GLU A 225 -11.71 24.43 0.96
C GLU A 225 -11.03 23.30 1.75
N PHE A 226 -10.46 22.32 1.04
CA PHE A 226 -9.80 21.15 1.62
C PHE A 226 -8.28 21.34 1.74
N ARG A 227 -7.88 22.46 2.38
CA ARG A 227 -6.48 22.88 2.47
C ARG A 227 -5.65 22.08 3.46
N TYR A 228 -6.24 21.65 4.57
CA TYR A 228 -5.47 21.03 5.64
C TYR A 228 -6.11 19.76 6.19
N ALA A 229 -5.29 18.93 6.81
CA ALA A 229 -5.71 17.80 7.64
C ALA A 229 -5.03 17.86 9.01
N LEU A 230 -5.68 17.26 10.02
CA LEU A 230 -5.11 17.13 11.34
C LEU A 230 -4.33 15.83 11.46
N VAL A 231 -3.08 15.92 11.90
CA VAL A 231 -2.26 14.79 12.36
C VAL A 231 -2.01 14.99 13.85
N GLU A 232 -2.47 14.04 14.67
CA GLU A 232 -2.20 14.01 16.10
C GLU A 232 -2.09 12.56 16.59
N SER A 233 -1.38 12.39 17.72
CA SER A 233 -1.29 11.11 18.43
C SER A 233 -1.36 11.37 19.93
N ASP A 234 -2.09 10.53 20.66
CA ASP A 234 -2.13 10.53 22.12
C ASP A 234 -1.35 9.36 22.74
N ARG A 235 -0.91 8.40 21.90
CA ARG A 235 -0.16 7.20 22.29
C ARG A 235 1.35 7.39 22.29
N THR A 236 1.83 8.42 21.59
CA THR A 236 3.26 8.73 21.44
C THR A 236 3.64 9.85 22.40
N SER A 237 4.87 9.89 22.93
CA SER A 237 5.28 11.02 23.79
C SER A 237 5.36 12.33 23.00
N ILE A 238 5.13 13.48 23.64
CA ILE A 238 5.12 14.80 22.97
C ILE A 238 6.45 15.10 22.27
N SER A 239 7.59 14.75 22.87
CA SER A 239 8.92 14.97 22.28
C SER A 239 9.17 14.08 21.06
N GLN A 240 8.72 12.82 21.10
CA GLN A 240 8.79 11.92 19.96
C GLN A 240 7.83 12.35 18.83
N GLN A 241 6.62 12.81 19.16
CA GLN A 241 5.71 13.36 18.15
C GLN A 241 6.38 14.51 17.40
N ASN A 242 6.96 15.46 18.12
CA ASN A 242 7.66 16.61 17.53
C ASN A 242 8.90 16.21 16.70
N ALA A 243 9.65 15.20 17.14
CA ALA A 243 10.78 14.66 16.37
C ALA A 243 10.32 14.04 15.06
N ILE A 244 9.38 13.09 15.11
CA ILE A 244 8.87 12.38 13.92
C ILE A 244 8.25 13.34 12.92
N ILE A 245 7.43 14.30 13.37
CA ILE A 245 6.80 15.30 12.49
C ILE A 245 7.86 16.09 11.70
N ARG A 246 9.00 16.38 12.32
CA ARG A 246 10.08 17.15 11.69
C ARG A 246 11.01 16.30 10.84
N GLU A 247 11.32 15.08 11.25
CA GLU A 247 12.12 14.13 10.47
C GLU A 247 11.41 13.69 9.19
N LEU A 248 10.09 13.51 9.25
CA LEU A 248 9.27 13.26 8.06
C LEU A 248 9.09 14.49 7.17
N GLU A 249 9.62 15.64 7.58
CA GLU A 249 9.46 16.94 6.91
C GLU A 249 7.99 17.24 6.53
N LEU A 250 7.03 16.83 7.36
CA LEU A 250 5.60 17.02 7.08
C LEU A 250 5.32 18.50 6.78
N PRO A 251 4.54 18.84 5.74
CA PRO A 251 4.28 20.22 5.36
C PRO A 251 3.27 20.84 6.33
N VAL A 252 3.71 21.19 7.54
CA VAL A 252 2.86 21.65 8.63
C VAL A 252 2.70 23.17 8.55
N ALA A 253 1.45 23.61 8.40
CA ALA A 253 1.09 25.03 8.48
C ALA A 253 1.15 25.55 9.92
N CYS A 254 0.53 24.83 10.87
CA CYS A 254 0.55 25.17 12.29
C CYS A 254 0.78 23.92 13.15
N LEU A 255 1.67 24.02 14.13
CA LEU A 255 1.90 22.99 15.14
C LEU A 255 1.44 23.50 16.50
N VAL A 256 0.43 22.86 17.12
CA VAL A 256 -0.20 23.36 18.35
C VAL A 256 -0.06 22.35 19.50
N HIS A 257 0.38 22.82 20.66
CA HIS A 257 0.39 22.01 21.88
C HIS A 257 -1.03 21.94 22.47
N SER A 258 -1.57 20.74 22.69
CA SER A 258 -2.97 20.58 23.11
C SER A 258 -3.27 20.94 24.57
N GLY A 259 -2.25 21.32 25.34
CA GLY A 259 -2.31 21.42 26.80
C GLY A 259 -2.43 20.06 27.50
N GLY A 260 -2.25 18.96 26.77
CA GLY A 260 -2.41 17.58 27.25
C GLY A 260 -1.22 16.70 26.90
N LYS A 261 -1.49 15.60 26.18
CA LYS A 261 -0.50 14.60 25.75
C LYS A 261 -0.29 14.56 24.23
N SER A 262 -0.93 15.46 23.49
CA SER A 262 -0.89 15.47 22.01
C SER A 262 -0.38 16.79 21.46
N VAL A 263 0.29 16.68 20.32
CA VAL A 263 0.62 17.79 19.44
C VAL A 263 -0.30 17.72 18.23
N HIS A 264 -0.96 18.83 17.90
CA HIS A 264 -1.84 18.94 16.74
C HIS A 264 -1.04 19.55 15.59
N ALA A 265 -0.64 18.72 14.63
CA ALA A 265 -0.06 19.18 13.38
C ALA A 265 -1.15 19.41 12.34
N ILE A 266 -1.26 20.66 11.87
CA ILE A 266 -2.16 21.04 10.77
C ILE A 266 -1.36 20.97 9.48
N VAL A 267 -1.49 19.85 8.77
CA VAL A 267 -0.70 19.51 7.58
C VAL A 267 -1.39 20.03 6.33
N LYS A 268 -0.64 20.65 5.42
CA LYS A 268 -1.10 21.10 4.11
C LYS A 268 -1.41 19.90 3.21
N ILE A 269 -2.62 19.90 2.65
CA ILE A 269 -3.14 18.90 1.74
C ILE A 269 -3.46 19.52 0.38
N ASP A 270 -4.01 20.74 0.36
CA ASP A 270 -4.36 21.49 -0.86
C ASP A 270 -5.12 20.67 -1.91
N ALA A 271 -6.11 19.91 -1.46
CA ALA A 271 -6.93 19.09 -2.34
C ALA A 271 -8.01 19.91 -3.06
N ARG A 272 -8.26 19.59 -4.33
CA ARG A 272 -9.26 20.27 -5.17
C ARG A 272 -10.68 19.89 -4.83
N ASP A 273 -10.87 18.67 -4.33
CA ASP A 273 -12.16 18.12 -3.94
C ASP A 273 -12.02 17.10 -2.80
N TYR A 274 -13.17 16.62 -2.31
CA TYR A 274 -13.22 15.67 -1.20
C TYR A 274 -12.58 14.31 -1.52
N HIS A 275 -12.64 13.86 -2.78
CA HIS A 275 -12.09 12.56 -3.18
C HIS A 275 -10.56 12.60 -3.19
N GLU A 276 -9.99 13.67 -3.75
CA GLU A 276 -8.56 13.94 -3.67
C GLU A 276 -8.09 14.12 -2.22
N TYR A 277 -8.87 14.86 -1.41
CA TYR A 277 -8.57 15.03 0.01
C TYR A 277 -8.49 13.68 0.73
N GLN A 278 -9.46 12.79 0.51
CA GLN A 278 -9.45 11.46 1.13
C GLN A 278 -8.20 10.67 0.74
N LYS A 279 -7.84 10.63 -0.56
CA LYS A 279 -6.64 9.93 -1.03
C LYS A 279 -5.36 10.47 -0.40
N ARG A 280 -5.18 11.79 -0.39
CA ARG A 280 -3.99 12.45 0.19
C ARG A 280 -3.91 12.19 1.70
N VAL A 281 -5.01 12.34 2.44
CA VAL A 281 -5.03 12.07 3.88
C VAL A 281 -4.77 10.60 4.22
N ASP A 282 -5.32 9.67 3.45
CA ASP A 282 -5.06 8.24 3.64
C ASP A 282 -3.57 7.91 3.45
N TYR A 283 -2.94 8.48 2.42
CA TYR A 283 -1.51 8.34 2.19
C TYR A 283 -0.68 8.96 3.33
N LEU A 284 -0.98 10.19 3.73
CA LEU A 284 -0.31 10.88 4.85
C LEU A 284 -0.34 10.04 6.13
N TYR A 285 -1.51 9.49 6.46
CA TYR A 285 -1.70 8.69 7.67
C TYR A 285 -0.93 7.37 7.61
N LYS A 286 -0.85 6.75 6.43
CA LYS A 286 -0.07 5.53 6.22
C LYS A 286 1.42 5.78 6.46
N VAL A 287 1.97 6.85 5.89
CA VAL A 287 3.38 7.25 6.08
C VAL A 287 3.64 7.55 7.56
N CYS A 288 2.77 8.33 8.21
CA CYS A 288 2.90 8.64 9.64
C CYS A 288 2.90 7.37 10.52
N ALA A 289 1.95 6.45 10.26
CA ALA A 289 1.82 5.21 11.03
C ALA A 289 3.05 4.29 10.86
N LYS A 290 3.54 4.09 9.63
CA LYS A 290 4.73 3.28 9.34
C LYS A 290 5.98 3.83 10.05
N ASN A 291 6.10 5.15 10.15
CA ASN A 291 7.21 5.83 10.83
C ASN A 291 7.02 6.04 12.34
N GLY A 292 6.01 5.42 12.95
CA GLY A 292 5.85 5.37 14.40
C GLY A 292 4.98 6.45 15.02
N LEU A 293 4.34 7.30 14.21
CA LEU A 293 3.30 8.20 14.70
C LEU A 293 1.95 7.48 14.66
N ALA A 294 1.48 6.99 15.80
CA ALA A 294 0.19 6.32 15.92
C ALA A 294 -0.96 7.34 15.79
N VAL A 295 -1.32 7.66 14.55
CA VAL A 295 -2.35 8.63 14.19
C VAL A 295 -3.76 8.11 14.47
N ASP A 296 -4.63 8.96 15.04
CA ASP A 296 -6.04 8.61 15.25
C ASP A 296 -6.82 8.70 13.93
N THR A 297 -7.19 7.55 13.37
CA THR A 297 -7.91 7.44 12.10
C THR A 297 -9.29 8.11 12.11
N GLN A 298 -9.86 8.44 13.27
CA GLN A 298 -11.10 9.22 13.39
C GLN A 298 -10.92 10.70 13.04
N ASN A 299 -9.69 11.18 12.91
CA ASN A 299 -9.37 12.58 12.62
C ASN A 299 -9.27 12.92 11.13
N LYS A 300 -9.49 11.95 10.23
CA LYS A 300 -9.39 12.14 8.77
C LYS A 300 -10.38 13.15 8.21
N ASN A 301 -11.50 13.44 8.90
CA ASN A 301 -12.55 14.29 8.36
C ASN A 301 -12.14 15.78 8.26
N PRO A 302 -12.47 16.48 7.16
CA PRO A 302 -12.00 17.84 6.91
C PRO A 302 -12.60 18.91 7.85
N SER A 303 -13.73 18.62 8.49
CA SER A 303 -14.38 19.50 9.48
C SER A 303 -13.91 19.26 10.93
N ARG A 304 -12.84 18.47 11.12
CA ARG A 304 -12.38 18.05 12.46
C ARG A 304 -11.94 19.25 13.30
N LEU A 305 -12.11 19.10 14.61
CA LEU A 305 -11.68 20.08 15.60
C LEU A 305 -10.23 19.84 15.98
N SER A 306 -9.41 20.89 15.89
CA SER A 306 -8.09 20.98 16.52
C SER A 306 -8.16 21.80 17.80
N ARG A 307 -7.10 21.79 18.62
CA ARG A 307 -7.00 22.69 19.77
C ARG A 307 -6.69 24.11 19.33
N MET A 308 -7.33 25.06 20.01
CA MET A 308 -7.11 26.48 19.77
C MET A 308 -5.87 26.94 20.56
N PRO A 309 -4.90 27.63 19.94
CA PRO A 309 -3.81 28.28 20.68
C PRO A 309 -4.31 29.55 21.38
N GLY A 310 -3.58 30.02 22.41
CA GLY A 310 -3.93 31.22 23.17
C GLY A 310 -5.00 31.01 24.25
N VAL A 311 -5.26 29.77 24.68
CA VAL A 311 -6.21 29.48 25.77
C VAL A 311 -5.61 28.53 26.81
N ILE A 312 -6.23 28.45 27.99
CA ILE A 312 -5.81 27.57 29.09
C ILE A 312 -6.71 26.33 29.15
N ARG A 313 -6.11 25.16 29.34
CA ARG A 313 -6.78 23.88 29.58
C ARG A 313 -6.18 23.19 30.79
N ASN A 314 -7.00 22.98 31.82
CA ASN A 314 -6.61 22.35 33.08
C ASN A 314 -5.31 22.95 33.67
N GLY A 315 -5.22 24.28 33.69
CA GLY A 315 -4.04 25.02 34.14
C GLY A 315 -2.84 25.02 33.19
N ARG A 316 -2.89 24.29 32.07
CA ARG A 316 -1.83 24.23 31.05
C ARG A 316 -2.16 25.10 29.84
N LYS A 317 -1.13 25.65 29.19
CA LYS A 317 -1.31 26.47 27.99
C LYS A 317 -1.59 25.58 26.77
N GLN A 318 -2.60 25.96 25.98
CA GLN A 318 -2.71 25.56 24.59
C GLN A 318 -2.01 26.65 23.78
N PHE A 319 -0.89 26.33 23.16
CA PHE A 319 -0.02 27.33 22.53
C PHE A 319 0.49 26.86 21.18
N LEU A 320 0.84 27.83 20.35
CA LEU A 320 1.42 27.59 19.03
C LEU A 320 2.92 27.29 19.21
N ILE A 321 3.34 26.10 18.76
CA ILE A 321 4.73 25.64 18.86
C ILE A 321 5.55 26.20 17.70
N ASP A 322 5.03 26.10 16.48
CA ASP A 322 5.73 26.50 15.25
C ASP A 322 4.74 26.71 14.10
N THR A 323 5.18 27.41 13.05
CA THR A 323 4.40 27.60 11.81
C THR A 323 5.26 27.38 10.58
N ASN A 324 4.64 26.87 9.50
CA ASN A 324 5.28 26.65 8.20
C ASN A 324 6.61 25.87 8.28
N ILE A 325 6.56 24.69 8.91
CA ILE A 325 7.71 23.78 9.02
C ILE A 325 7.58 22.61 8.05
N GLY A 326 8.72 21.97 7.74
CA GLY A 326 8.80 20.89 6.75
C GLY A 326 8.76 21.42 5.32
N LYS A 327 8.29 20.59 4.38
CA LYS A 327 8.16 20.98 2.97
C LYS A 327 7.12 22.08 2.76
N GLN A 328 7.23 22.83 1.67
CA GLN A 328 6.39 24.01 1.44
C GLN A 328 4.96 23.64 1.03
N SER A 329 4.80 22.53 0.30
CA SER A 329 3.53 22.05 -0.26
C SER A 329 3.37 20.53 -0.11
N TRP A 330 2.15 20.06 -0.34
CA TRP A 330 1.85 18.62 -0.44
C TRP A 330 2.69 17.93 -1.52
N ASP A 331 2.77 18.52 -2.71
CA ASP A 331 3.41 17.87 -3.86
C ASP A 331 4.92 17.70 -3.63
N GLU A 332 5.60 18.71 -3.08
CA GLU A 332 7.03 18.62 -2.71
C GLU A 332 7.27 17.55 -1.63
N TRP A 333 6.36 17.44 -0.66
CA TRP A 333 6.44 16.40 0.36
C TRP A 333 6.20 15.01 -0.21
N PHE A 334 5.23 14.86 -1.10
CA PHE A 334 4.93 13.59 -1.75
C PHE A 334 6.12 13.10 -2.57
N GLU A 335 6.73 13.96 -3.40
CA GLU A 335 7.94 13.63 -4.16
C GLU A 335 9.10 13.23 -3.23
N TYR A 336 9.32 13.98 -2.16
CA TYR A 336 10.36 13.66 -1.17
C TYR A 336 10.18 12.27 -0.53
N ILE A 337 8.94 11.89 -0.18
CA ILE A 337 8.67 10.58 0.41
C ILE A 337 8.82 9.45 -0.61
N GLU A 338 8.42 9.67 -1.86
CA GLU A 338 8.61 8.67 -2.92
C GLU A 338 10.09 8.51 -3.29
N ASP A 339 10.88 9.59 -3.29
CA ASP A 339 12.34 9.55 -3.51
C ASP A 339 13.07 8.81 -2.38
N LEU A 340 12.66 9.00 -1.13
CA LEU A 340 13.20 8.24 0.01
C LEU A 340 12.82 6.76 0.01
N ASN A 341 11.74 6.43 -0.70
CA ASN A 341 11.28 5.06 -0.91
C ASN A 341 11.79 4.53 -2.26
N ASP A 342 12.94 5.00 -2.75
CA ASP A 342 13.55 4.38 -3.92
C ASP A 342 13.97 2.95 -3.54
N ASP A 343 13.17 1.98 -3.96
CA ASP A 343 13.44 0.54 -3.75
C ASP A 343 14.63 0.06 -4.63
N LEU A 344 15.65 0.91 -4.80
CA LEU A 344 16.87 0.61 -5.54
C LEU A 344 17.83 -0.18 -4.63
N PRO A 345 18.52 -1.19 -5.18
CA PRO A 345 19.51 -1.93 -4.42
C PRO A 345 20.69 -1.03 -4.03
N ASP A 346 21.25 -1.26 -2.84
CA ASP A 346 22.50 -0.63 -2.42
C ASP A 346 23.62 -0.92 -3.42
N PRO A 347 24.56 0.02 -3.64
CA PRO A 347 25.72 -0.24 -4.47
C PRO A 347 26.56 -1.40 -3.94
N GLU A 348 26.81 -2.41 -4.78
CA GLU A 348 27.68 -3.55 -4.47
C GLU A 348 29.16 -3.20 -4.72
N ASN A 349 30.07 -3.66 -3.85
CA ASN A 349 31.51 -3.53 -4.06
C ASN A 349 32.04 -4.78 -4.80
N LEU A 350 32.74 -4.57 -5.91
CA LEU A 350 33.30 -5.66 -6.72
C LEU A 350 34.31 -6.53 -5.95
N GLU A 351 35.00 -5.96 -4.95
CA GLU A 351 35.94 -6.70 -4.09
C GLU A 351 35.26 -7.86 -3.35
N ASP A 352 33.99 -7.70 -2.97
CA ASP A 352 33.24 -8.69 -2.19
C ASP A 352 32.98 -10.00 -2.97
N PHE A 353 33.08 -9.96 -4.30
CA PHE A 353 32.75 -11.08 -5.19
C PHE A 353 33.91 -11.56 -6.07
N TRP A 354 35.07 -10.92 -6.01
CA TRP A 354 36.15 -11.14 -6.99
C TRP A 354 36.65 -12.59 -7.03
N ASP A 355 36.73 -13.23 -5.86
CA ASP A 355 37.16 -14.63 -5.73
C ASP A 355 35.99 -15.63 -5.65
N ASP A 356 34.75 -15.14 -5.53
CA ASP A 356 33.51 -15.94 -5.45
C ASP A 356 32.38 -15.26 -6.25
N MET A 357 32.48 -15.38 -7.57
CA MET A 357 31.54 -14.74 -8.48
C MET A 357 30.16 -15.44 -8.44
N PRO A 358 29.05 -14.67 -8.44
CA PRO A 358 27.71 -15.26 -8.44
C PRO A 358 27.45 -16.08 -9.71
N ASP A 359 26.66 -17.15 -9.56
CA ASP A 359 26.24 -18.00 -10.66
C ASP A 359 25.41 -17.21 -11.69
N LEU A 360 25.68 -17.43 -12.97
CA LEU A 360 24.86 -16.90 -14.04
C LEU A 360 23.47 -17.56 -14.03
N ALA A 361 22.43 -16.75 -14.25
CA ALA A 361 21.06 -17.26 -14.38
C ALA A 361 20.99 -18.42 -15.41
N PRO A 362 20.27 -19.52 -15.13
CA PRO A 362 20.22 -20.67 -16.03
C PRO A 362 19.74 -20.31 -17.44
N GLU A 363 20.28 -20.97 -18.46
CA GLU A 363 19.85 -20.76 -19.85
C GLU A 363 18.45 -21.37 -20.06
N LEU A 364 17.47 -20.55 -20.44
CA LEU A 364 16.15 -21.01 -20.89
C LEU A 364 16.24 -21.53 -22.34
N ILE A 365 16.95 -20.81 -23.20
CA ILE A 365 17.30 -21.21 -24.56
C ILE A 365 18.82 -21.12 -24.66
N LYS A 366 19.48 -22.26 -24.83
CA LYS A 366 20.94 -22.38 -24.76
C LYS A 366 21.66 -21.43 -25.72
N GLY A 367 22.52 -20.58 -25.19
CA GLY A 367 23.26 -19.56 -25.94
C GLY A 367 22.42 -18.40 -26.51
N VAL A 368 21.15 -18.30 -26.13
CA VAL A 368 20.22 -17.27 -26.66
C VAL A 368 19.55 -16.47 -25.55
N LEU A 369 18.95 -17.14 -24.55
CA LEU A 369 18.13 -16.49 -23.52
C LEU A 369 18.33 -17.15 -22.16
N ARG A 370 18.67 -16.37 -21.13
CA ARG A 370 18.72 -16.79 -19.73
C ARG A 370 17.38 -16.52 -19.02
N GLN A 371 17.10 -17.29 -17.98
CA GLN A 371 15.91 -17.09 -17.14
C GLN A 371 15.95 -15.70 -16.48
N GLY A 372 14.82 -15.00 -16.46
CA GLY A 372 14.71 -13.65 -15.91
C GLY A 372 15.10 -12.53 -16.89
N HIS A 373 15.54 -12.86 -18.11
CA HIS A 373 15.90 -11.88 -19.14
C HIS A 373 14.78 -11.72 -20.17
N LYS A 374 14.89 -10.71 -21.04
CA LYS A 374 13.93 -10.49 -22.12
C LYS A 374 14.49 -10.86 -23.50
N MET A 375 13.59 -11.10 -24.45
CA MET A 375 13.95 -11.37 -25.85
C MET A 375 12.94 -10.74 -26.80
N LEU A 376 13.43 -9.94 -27.74
CA LEU A 376 12.61 -9.37 -28.82
C LEU A 376 12.83 -10.13 -30.13
N ILE A 377 11.74 -10.55 -30.78
CA ILE A 377 11.75 -11.12 -32.13
C ILE A 377 11.12 -10.13 -33.12
N PRO A 378 11.93 -9.32 -33.83
CA PRO A 378 11.42 -8.43 -34.86
C PRO A 378 11.19 -9.17 -36.18
N GLY A 379 10.20 -8.75 -36.96
CA GLY A 379 10.05 -9.25 -38.33
C GLY A 379 8.87 -8.66 -39.10
N PRO A 380 8.84 -8.81 -40.44
CA PRO A 380 7.75 -8.33 -41.29
C PRO A 380 6.37 -8.88 -40.89
N SER A 381 5.31 -8.18 -41.29
CA SER A 381 3.94 -8.69 -41.11
C SER A 381 3.75 -9.98 -41.93
N LYS A 382 3.04 -10.96 -41.35
CA LYS A 382 2.73 -12.28 -41.94
C LYS A 382 3.93 -13.20 -42.20
N ASP A 383 5.10 -12.93 -41.64
CA ASP A 383 6.33 -13.71 -41.85
C ASP A 383 6.50 -14.90 -40.87
N GLY A 384 5.39 -15.45 -40.36
CA GLY A 384 5.42 -16.63 -39.50
C GLY A 384 5.81 -16.42 -38.03
N LYS A 385 6.05 -15.19 -37.53
CA LYS A 385 6.45 -14.94 -36.13
C LYS A 385 5.58 -15.62 -35.08
N SER A 386 4.25 -15.50 -35.18
CA SER A 386 3.36 -16.17 -34.22
C SER A 386 3.50 -17.70 -34.26
N PHE A 387 3.79 -18.29 -35.42
CA PHE A 387 4.07 -19.73 -35.50
C PHE A 387 5.40 -20.08 -34.82
N ALA A 388 6.45 -19.29 -35.04
CA ALA A 388 7.74 -19.46 -34.38
C ALA A 388 7.63 -19.30 -32.85
N LEU A 389 6.83 -18.34 -32.38
CA LEU A 389 6.56 -18.15 -30.94
C LEU A 389 5.79 -19.32 -30.33
N ILE A 390 4.79 -19.86 -31.05
CA ILE A 390 4.03 -21.04 -30.61
C ILE A 390 4.95 -22.27 -30.57
N GLU A 391 5.79 -22.46 -31.59
CA GLU A 391 6.79 -23.53 -31.65
C GLU A 391 7.76 -23.43 -30.46
N MET A 392 8.24 -22.22 -30.15
CA MET A 392 9.11 -21.96 -28.99
C MET A 392 8.40 -22.26 -27.67
N ALA A 393 7.13 -21.85 -27.52
CA ALA A 393 6.34 -22.15 -26.33
C ALA A 393 6.23 -23.66 -26.10
N ILE A 394 6.00 -24.43 -27.17
CA ILE A 394 5.95 -25.89 -27.15
C ILE A 394 7.33 -26.48 -26.83
N ALA A 395 8.38 -25.98 -27.47
CA ALA A 395 9.74 -26.46 -27.23
C ALA A 395 10.19 -26.25 -25.78
N ILE A 396 9.89 -25.10 -25.17
CA ILE A 396 10.14 -24.84 -23.75
C ILE A 396 9.27 -25.73 -22.87
N ALA A 397 7.98 -25.91 -23.19
CA ALA A 397 7.09 -26.75 -22.40
C ALA A 397 7.56 -28.22 -22.33
N GLU A 398 8.11 -28.72 -23.44
CA GLU A 398 8.53 -30.11 -23.63
C GLU A 398 10.03 -30.36 -23.44
N GLY A 399 10.83 -29.32 -23.21
CA GLY A 399 12.30 -29.41 -23.16
C GLY A 399 12.92 -29.91 -24.46
N LYS A 400 12.41 -29.43 -25.60
CA LYS A 400 12.85 -29.80 -26.95
C LYS A 400 13.59 -28.66 -27.62
N LYS A 401 14.05 -28.90 -28.86
CA LYS A 401 14.75 -27.88 -29.63
C LYS A 401 13.78 -26.92 -30.28
N TRP A 402 14.11 -25.63 -30.26
CA TRP A 402 13.49 -24.60 -31.09
C TRP A 402 14.53 -24.08 -32.07
N LEU A 403 14.28 -24.19 -33.38
CA LEU A 403 15.23 -23.80 -34.45
C LEU A 403 16.66 -24.33 -34.23
N ASN A 404 16.78 -25.55 -33.69
CA ASN A 404 18.02 -26.25 -33.28
C ASN A 404 18.67 -25.82 -31.95
N TRP A 405 18.21 -24.76 -31.29
CA TRP A 405 18.65 -24.42 -29.94
C TRP A 405 17.94 -25.29 -28.89
N GLU A 406 18.70 -25.74 -27.89
CA GLU A 406 18.16 -26.54 -26.78
C GLU A 406 17.39 -25.64 -25.82
N CYS A 407 16.13 -26.00 -25.52
CA CYS A 407 15.31 -25.30 -24.53
C CYS A 407 15.25 -26.07 -23.22
N ALA A 408 15.35 -25.36 -22.10
CA ALA A 408 15.04 -25.91 -20.78
C ALA A 408 13.53 -26.19 -20.66
N GLN A 409 13.17 -27.27 -19.97
CA GLN A 409 11.76 -27.59 -19.75
C GLN A 409 11.15 -26.65 -18.71
N GLY A 410 10.03 -26.00 -19.02
CA GLY A 410 9.38 -25.08 -18.08
C GLY A 410 7.95 -24.68 -18.45
N ARG A 411 7.30 -23.94 -17.55
CA ARG A 411 5.92 -23.47 -17.76
C ARG A 411 5.90 -22.16 -18.53
N VAL A 412 5.08 -22.10 -19.56
CA VAL A 412 5.00 -20.95 -20.47
C VAL A 412 3.60 -20.35 -20.42
N LEU A 413 3.55 -19.03 -20.27
CA LEU A 413 2.33 -18.24 -20.45
C LEU A 413 2.36 -17.55 -21.81
N TYR A 414 1.45 -17.89 -22.70
CA TYR A 414 1.26 -17.25 -23.99
C TYR A 414 0.13 -16.23 -23.93
N VAL A 415 0.45 -14.95 -24.01
CA VAL A 415 -0.51 -13.83 -24.04
C VAL A 415 -0.87 -13.53 -25.49
N ASN A 416 -2.04 -14.03 -25.90
CA ASN A 416 -2.58 -13.83 -27.24
C ASN A 416 -3.42 -12.55 -27.31
N LEU A 417 -2.93 -11.54 -28.04
CA LEU A 417 -3.59 -10.23 -28.17
C LEU A 417 -4.31 -10.04 -29.51
N GLU A 418 -4.02 -10.87 -30.52
CA GLU A 418 -4.46 -10.64 -31.90
C GLU A 418 -5.45 -11.67 -32.42
N LEU A 419 -5.25 -12.96 -32.13
CA LEU A 419 -6.08 -14.04 -32.69
C LEU A 419 -7.34 -14.27 -31.85
N ASP A 420 -8.42 -14.73 -32.49
CA ASP A 420 -9.53 -15.25 -31.72
C ASP A 420 -9.11 -16.54 -31.00
N ARG A 421 -9.81 -16.85 -29.90
CA ARG A 421 -9.47 -17.97 -29.02
C ARG A 421 -9.44 -19.30 -29.77
N ALA A 422 -10.42 -19.57 -30.64
CA ALA A 422 -10.51 -20.86 -31.31
C ALA A 422 -9.34 -21.04 -32.29
N SER A 423 -9.06 -20.03 -33.12
CA SER A 423 -7.93 -20.04 -34.04
C SER A 423 -6.59 -20.21 -33.34
N CYS A 424 -6.39 -19.56 -32.19
CA CYS A 424 -5.17 -19.72 -31.40
C CYS A 424 -4.98 -21.17 -30.92
N LEU A 425 -6.02 -21.77 -30.33
CA LEU A 425 -5.97 -23.16 -29.85
C LEU A 425 -5.74 -24.17 -30.97
N HIS A 426 -6.41 -23.99 -32.11
CA HIS A 426 -6.18 -24.83 -33.29
C HIS A 426 -4.74 -24.71 -33.78
N ARG A 427 -4.18 -23.49 -33.82
CA ARG A 427 -2.80 -23.28 -34.25
C ARG A 427 -1.79 -23.96 -33.33
N PHE A 428 -1.98 -23.90 -32.02
CA PHE A 428 -1.14 -24.67 -31.08
C PHE A 428 -1.18 -26.16 -31.40
N LYS A 429 -2.37 -26.72 -31.62
CA LYS A 429 -2.53 -28.14 -31.98
C LYS A 429 -1.86 -28.48 -33.32
N ASP A 430 -2.02 -27.63 -34.33
CA ASP A 430 -1.45 -27.84 -35.66
C ASP A 430 0.09 -27.81 -35.63
N VAL A 431 0.67 -26.85 -34.90
CA VAL A 431 2.13 -26.77 -34.69
C VAL A 431 2.61 -28.00 -33.92
N TYR A 432 1.94 -28.37 -32.84
CA TYR A 432 2.28 -29.55 -32.04
C TYR A 432 2.33 -30.82 -32.90
N THR A 433 1.31 -31.00 -33.75
CA THR A 433 1.21 -32.13 -34.68
C THR A 433 2.33 -32.10 -35.73
N SER A 434 2.62 -30.91 -36.28
CA SER A 434 3.62 -30.72 -37.32
C SER A 434 5.06 -30.93 -36.83
N MET A 435 5.33 -30.64 -35.55
CA MET A 435 6.62 -30.91 -34.92
C MET A 435 6.86 -32.41 -34.68
N GLY A 436 5.84 -33.27 -34.82
CA GLY A 436 5.95 -34.71 -34.56
C GLY A 436 6.23 -35.07 -33.09
N LEU A 437 5.90 -34.16 -32.16
CA LEU A 437 6.13 -34.37 -30.73
C LEU A 437 4.94 -35.07 -30.08
N SER A 438 5.22 -35.86 -29.03
CA SER A 438 4.18 -36.38 -28.13
C SER A 438 3.83 -35.31 -27.08
N ALA A 439 2.54 -35.16 -26.77
CA ALA A 439 2.00 -34.15 -25.84
C ALA A 439 2.20 -34.52 -24.36
N ASN A 440 3.46 -34.67 -23.93
CA ASN A 440 3.81 -35.17 -22.60
C ASN A 440 3.70 -34.09 -21.51
N ASN A 441 3.88 -32.82 -21.88
CA ASN A 441 3.91 -31.69 -20.98
C ASN A 441 2.96 -30.55 -21.39
N LEU A 442 1.84 -30.88 -22.05
CA LEU A 442 0.85 -29.90 -22.50
C LEU A 442 0.33 -28.99 -21.37
N GLN A 443 0.28 -29.51 -20.13
CA GLN A 443 -0.08 -28.77 -18.92
C GLN A 443 0.86 -27.59 -18.61
N ASN A 444 2.06 -27.55 -19.19
CA ASN A 444 3.01 -26.46 -19.02
C ASN A 444 2.69 -25.26 -19.93
N VAL A 445 1.80 -25.39 -20.91
CA VAL A 445 1.40 -24.30 -21.79
C VAL A 445 0.08 -23.70 -21.33
N HIS A 446 0.09 -22.45 -20.89
CA HIS A 446 -1.11 -21.68 -20.58
C HIS A 446 -1.31 -20.55 -21.58
N ILE A 447 -2.53 -20.37 -22.07
CA ILE A 447 -2.86 -19.34 -23.07
C ILE A 447 -3.83 -18.34 -22.49
N TRP A 448 -3.43 -17.07 -22.44
CA TRP A 448 -4.28 -15.96 -22.01
C TRP A 448 -4.77 -15.17 -23.22
N ASN A 449 -6.04 -15.35 -23.58
CA ASN A 449 -6.66 -14.72 -24.74
C ASN A 449 -7.23 -13.34 -24.37
N LEU A 450 -6.63 -12.29 -24.90
CA LEU A 450 -6.92 -10.89 -24.59
C LEU A 450 -7.41 -10.07 -25.80
N ARG A 451 -7.59 -10.69 -26.97
CA ARG A 451 -8.17 -10.03 -28.14
C ARG A 451 -9.49 -9.33 -27.77
N GLY A 452 -9.58 -8.04 -28.06
CA GLY A 452 -10.76 -7.20 -27.77
C GLY A 452 -10.88 -6.75 -26.30
N LYS A 453 -9.93 -7.11 -25.44
CA LYS A 453 -9.84 -6.71 -24.03
C LYS A 453 -8.47 -6.10 -23.69
N THR A 454 -7.79 -5.59 -24.71
CA THR A 454 -6.41 -5.09 -24.59
C THR A 454 -6.39 -3.79 -23.82
N VAL A 455 -5.48 -3.69 -22.86
CA VAL A 455 -5.15 -2.46 -22.14
C VAL A 455 -3.68 -2.13 -22.42
N PRO A 456 -3.29 -0.85 -22.29
CA PRO A 456 -1.90 -0.43 -22.26
C PRO A 456 -0.98 -1.29 -21.38
N MET A 457 0.30 -1.41 -21.74
CA MET A 457 1.25 -2.31 -21.06
C MET A 457 1.50 -1.93 -19.60
N ASP A 458 1.58 -0.65 -19.26
CA ASP A 458 1.62 -0.11 -17.89
C ASP A 458 0.47 -0.62 -17.02
N LYS A 459 -0.74 -0.76 -17.59
CA LYS A 459 -1.92 -1.33 -16.90
C LYS A 459 -1.98 -2.85 -16.98
N LEU A 460 -1.32 -3.47 -17.95
CA LEU A 460 -1.29 -4.91 -18.14
C LEU A 460 -0.25 -5.58 -17.23
N ALA A 461 0.94 -4.99 -17.07
CA ALA A 461 2.06 -5.56 -16.32
C ALA A 461 1.68 -5.93 -14.87
N PRO A 462 1.04 -5.07 -14.06
CA PRO A 462 0.63 -5.44 -12.70
C PRO A 462 -0.40 -6.59 -12.68
N LYS A 463 -1.34 -6.58 -13.64
CA LYS A 463 -2.36 -7.63 -13.78
C LYS A 463 -1.78 -8.96 -14.22
N LEU A 464 -0.70 -8.93 -15.00
CA LEU A 464 0.06 -10.09 -15.44
C LEU A 464 0.85 -10.67 -14.29
N ILE A 465 1.65 -9.86 -13.59
CA ILE A 465 2.45 -10.25 -12.42
C ILE A 465 1.55 -10.93 -11.38
N ARG A 466 0.46 -10.27 -10.96
CA ARG A 466 -0.48 -10.82 -9.97
C ARG A 466 -1.04 -12.20 -10.36
N ARG A 467 -1.35 -12.42 -11.63
CA ARG A 467 -1.90 -13.70 -12.11
C ARG A 467 -0.83 -14.77 -12.31
N ALA A 468 0.40 -14.38 -12.57
CA ALA A 468 1.53 -15.25 -12.87
C ALA A 468 2.33 -15.67 -11.62
N HIS A 469 2.34 -14.84 -10.58
CA HIS A 469 3.17 -15.00 -9.37
C HIS A 469 3.08 -16.40 -8.71
N LYS A 470 1.89 -17.02 -8.67
CA LYS A 470 1.70 -18.36 -8.04
C LYS A 470 1.75 -19.52 -9.03
N LYS A 471 2.12 -19.27 -10.28
CA LYS A 471 2.07 -20.27 -11.37
C LYS A 471 3.45 -20.79 -11.79
N ASN A 472 4.52 -20.13 -11.34
CA ASN A 472 5.93 -20.46 -11.59
C ASN A 472 6.19 -20.62 -13.10
N TYR A 473 5.83 -19.59 -13.88
CA TYR A 473 6.18 -19.56 -15.30
C TYR A 473 7.67 -19.29 -15.45
N THR A 474 8.33 -20.05 -16.32
CA THR A 474 9.73 -19.81 -16.72
C THR A 474 9.81 -18.84 -17.89
N ALA A 475 8.72 -18.71 -18.67
CA ALA A 475 8.62 -17.79 -19.78
C ALA A 475 7.21 -17.19 -19.92
N VAL A 476 7.15 -15.91 -20.26
CA VAL A 476 5.93 -15.21 -20.68
C VAL A 476 6.14 -14.69 -22.09
N ILE A 477 5.28 -15.13 -23.02
CA ILE A 477 5.32 -14.74 -24.43
C ILE A 477 4.18 -13.76 -24.72
N ILE A 478 4.47 -12.58 -25.27
CA ILE A 478 3.49 -11.55 -25.61
C ILE A 478 3.43 -11.38 -27.13
N ASP A 479 2.29 -11.75 -27.73
CA ASP A 479 2.09 -11.78 -29.18
C ASP A 479 0.81 -11.05 -29.60
N PRO A 480 0.89 -9.94 -30.35
CA PRO A 480 2.05 -9.05 -30.60
C PRO A 480 2.03 -7.78 -29.73
N ILE A 481 3.19 -7.10 -29.56
CA ILE A 481 3.29 -5.95 -28.65
C ILE A 481 2.55 -4.69 -29.13
N TYR A 482 2.32 -4.52 -30.43
CA TYR A 482 1.70 -3.30 -30.95
C TYR A 482 0.26 -3.09 -30.42
N LYS A 483 -0.38 -4.14 -29.89
CA LYS A 483 -1.70 -4.08 -29.26
C LYS A 483 -1.70 -3.51 -27.85
N VAL A 484 -0.54 -3.48 -27.20
CA VAL A 484 -0.35 -2.95 -25.84
C VAL A 484 0.56 -1.73 -25.81
N LEU A 485 1.14 -1.37 -26.96
CA LEU A 485 1.95 -0.17 -27.15
C LEU A 485 1.09 1.09 -26.91
N THR A 486 1.59 1.94 -26.03
CA THR A 486 1.05 3.27 -25.78
C THR A 486 2.11 4.32 -26.06
N GLY A 487 1.70 5.41 -26.71
CA GLY A 487 2.59 6.51 -27.05
C GLY A 487 3.03 6.54 -28.51
N ASP A 488 3.92 7.49 -28.82
CA ASP A 488 4.59 7.63 -30.09
C ASP A 488 5.78 6.67 -30.17
N GLU A 489 5.69 5.69 -31.07
CA GLU A 489 6.71 4.68 -31.33
C GLU A 489 8.07 5.29 -31.74
N ASN A 490 8.07 6.56 -32.17
CA ASN A 490 9.27 7.30 -32.55
C ASN A 490 9.90 8.06 -31.38
N SER A 491 9.22 8.17 -30.24
CA SER A 491 9.76 8.79 -29.02
C SER A 491 10.61 7.81 -28.24
N ALA A 492 11.91 8.08 -28.12
CA ALA A 492 12.83 7.23 -27.36
C ALA A 492 12.42 7.12 -25.88
N ASP A 493 11.95 8.22 -25.30
CA ASP A 493 11.50 8.31 -23.91
C ASP A 493 10.29 7.41 -23.63
N GLN A 494 9.24 7.54 -24.46
CA GLN A 494 8.03 6.73 -24.31
C GLN A 494 8.31 5.25 -24.59
N MET A 495 9.24 4.96 -25.50
CA MET A 495 9.64 3.58 -25.76
C MET A 495 10.44 2.96 -24.63
N ALA A 496 11.32 3.71 -23.96
CA ALA A 496 12.04 3.24 -22.79
C ALA A 496 11.09 2.95 -21.62
N HIS A 497 10.14 3.85 -21.35
CA HIS A 497 9.11 3.61 -20.34
C HIS A 497 8.27 2.35 -20.64
N PHE A 498 7.97 2.11 -21.91
CA PHE A 498 7.25 0.92 -22.35
C PHE A 498 8.09 -0.36 -22.16
N THR A 499 9.37 -0.35 -22.53
CA THR A 499 10.21 -1.54 -22.41
C THR A 499 10.56 -1.89 -20.96
N ASN A 500 10.71 -0.90 -20.10
CA ASN A 500 10.91 -1.08 -18.66
C ASN A 500 9.76 -1.88 -18.00
N GLN A 501 8.55 -1.86 -18.57
CA GLN A 501 7.45 -2.69 -18.07
C GLN A 501 7.72 -4.19 -18.26
N PHE A 502 8.46 -4.58 -19.29
CA PHE A 502 8.86 -5.98 -19.48
C PHE A 502 9.95 -6.38 -18.48
N ASP A 503 10.91 -5.49 -18.18
CA ASP A 503 11.93 -5.72 -17.16
C ASP A 503 11.31 -5.91 -15.78
N LYS A 504 10.30 -5.08 -15.46
CA LYS A 504 9.52 -5.24 -14.24
C LYS A 504 8.85 -6.61 -14.16
N VAL A 505 8.21 -7.06 -15.25
CA VAL A 505 7.57 -8.39 -15.29
C VAL A 505 8.61 -9.51 -15.15
N ALA A 506 9.77 -9.39 -15.79
CA ALA A 506 10.83 -10.39 -15.74
C ALA A 506 11.42 -10.52 -14.33
N THR A 507 11.71 -9.39 -13.69
CA THR A 507 12.28 -9.27 -12.34
C THR A 507 11.31 -9.82 -11.28
N GLU A 508 10.06 -9.35 -11.29
CA GLU A 508 9.04 -9.70 -10.28
C GLU A 508 8.60 -11.16 -10.34
N LEU A 509 8.68 -11.80 -11.52
CA LEU A 509 8.28 -13.20 -11.71
C LEU A 509 9.47 -14.17 -11.76
N GLY A 510 10.70 -13.66 -11.82
CA GLY A 510 11.89 -14.48 -12.10
C GLY A 510 11.79 -15.24 -13.43
N CYS A 511 11.04 -14.72 -14.40
CA CYS A 511 10.70 -15.41 -15.65
C CYS A 511 11.23 -14.65 -16.87
N SER A 512 11.43 -15.36 -17.98
CA SER A 512 11.89 -14.69 -19.20
C SER A 512 10.72 -14.07 -19.95
N VAL A 513 10.85 -12.82 -20.40
CA VAL A 513 9.78 -12.11 -21.13
C VAL A 513 10.12 -12.05 -22.61
N ILE A 514 9.31 -12.68 -23.44
CA ILE A 514 9.58 -12.81 -24.88
C ILE A 514 8.46 -12.13 -25.65
N TYR A 515 8.80 -11.33 -26.65
CA TYR A 515 7.80 -10.59 -27.39
C TYR A 515 8.17 -10.36 -28.85
N CYS A 516 7.15 -10.17 -29.69
CA CYS A 516 7.38 -9.89 -31.11
C CYS A 516 6.96 -8.48 -31.50
N HIS A 517 7.71 -7.91 -32.43
CA HIS A 517 7.46 -6.59 -32.98
C HIS A 517 7.48 -6.61 -34.51
N HIS A 518 6.69 -5.75 -35.14
CA HIS A 518 6.67 -5.64 -36.59
C HIS A 518 7.85 -4.80 -37.10
N HIS A 519 8.12 -4.81 -38.40
CA HIS A 519 8.99 -3.82 -39.03
C HIS A 519 8.17 -2.59 -39.44
N SER A 520 8.82 -1.43 -39.49
CA SER A 520 8.26 -0.21 -40.08
C SER A 520 7.97 -0.39 -41.58
N LYS A 521 6.93 0.26 -42.10
CA LYS A 521 6.59 0.23 -43.54
C LYS A 521 7.70 0.92 -44.36
N GLY A 522 8.26 0.23 -45.35
CA GLY A 522 9.27 0.77 -46.28
C GLY A 522 10.29 -0.29 -46.76
N SER A 523 11.09 0.03 -47.78
CA SER A 523 12.19 -0.86 -48.24
C SER A 523 13.32 -0.88 -47.22
N GLN A 524 13.38 -1.93 -46.39
CA GLN A 524 14.39 -2.12 -45.34
C GLN A 524 15.58 -2.99 -45.79
N GLY A 525 15.67 -3.32 -47.08
CA GLY A 525 16.65 -4.28 -47.62
C GLY A 525 18.12 -3.89 -47.40
N GLY A 526 18.41 -2.59 -47.21
CA GLY A 526 19.76 -2.07 -47.00
C GLY A 526 20.20 -1.86 -45.54
N LYS A 527 19.31 -2.04 -44.54
CA LYS A 527 19.65 -1.83 -43.12
C LYS A 527 20.16 -3.10 -42.45
N LYS A 528 20.99 -3.03 -41.40
CA LYS A 528 21.38 -4.21 -40.59
C LYS A 528 20.13 -4.78 -39.90
N SER A 529 20.10 -6.10 -39.63
CA SER A 529 18.90 -6.77 -39.08
C SER A 529 18.38 -6.14 -37.78
N MET A 530 19.28 -5.64 -36.92
CA MET A 530 18.95 -4.95 -35.67
C MET A 530 18.23 -3.61 -35.91
N ASP A 531 18.55 -2.90 -37.00
CA ASP A 531 18.00 -1.57 -37.32
C ASP A 531 16.63 -1.65 -38.06
N ARG A 532 16.07 -2.84 -38.20
CA ARG A 532 14.82 -3.10 -38.96
C ARG A 532 13.56 -3.19 -38.10
N ALA A 533 13.68 -3.36 -36.79
CA ALA A 533 12.56 -3.20 -35.86
C ALA A 533 11.97 -1.77 -36.02
N SER A 534 10.65 -1.61 -36.08
CA SER A 534 10.05 -0.27 -36.16
C SER A 534 10.34 0.55 -34.90
N GLY A 535 10.42 1.88 -35.06
CA GLY A 535 10.48 2.82 -33.94
C GLY A 535 11.85 3.39 -33.62
N SER A 536 11.91 4.08 -32.48
CA SER A 536 13.15 4.61 -31.90
C SER A 536 14.21 3.51 -31.75
N GLY A 537 15.49 3.86 -31.84
CA GLY A 537 16.61 2.91 -31.72
C GLY A 537 16.70 2.19 -30.36
N VAL A 538 15.77 2.45 -29.45
CA VAL A 538 15.63 1.81 -28.13
C VAL A 538 15.38 0.32 -28.27
N PHE A 539 14.45 -0.12 -29.12
CA PHE A 539 14.14 -1.55 -29.30
C PHE A 539 15.32 -2.42 -29.75
N ALA A 540 16.31 -1.84 -30.42
CA ALA A 540 17.51 -2.54 -30.85
C ALA A 540 18.60 -2.62 -29.76
N ARG A 541 18.49 -1.79 -28.71
CA ARG A 541 19.43 -1.69 -27.58
C ARG A 541 18.88 -2.25 -26.27
N ASP A 542 17.57 -2.44 -26.22
CA ASP A 542 16.82 -2.93 -25.08
C ASP A 542 16.99 -4.43 -24.76
N PRO A 543 17.14 -5.37 -25.72
CA PRO A 543 17.14 -6.81 -25.44
C PRO A 543 18.23 -7.32 -24.50
#